data_AF-A0A6A6U4J1-F1
#
_entry.id   AF-A0A6A6U4J1-F1
#
_cell.length_a   1.000
_cell.length_b   1.000
_cell.length_c   1.000
_cell.angle_alpha   90.00
_cell.angle_beta   90.00
_cell.angle_gamma   90.00
#
_symmetry.space_group_name_H-M   'P 1'
#
loop_
_entity.id
_entity.type
_entity.pdbx_description
1 polymer ?
#
loop_
_entity_poly.entity_id
_entity_poly.type
_entity_poly.pdbx_seq_one_letter_code
_entity_poly.pdbx_strand_id
1 'polypeptide(L)'
;MKNGYLFCDILLDIHQYPLSQTEKLVVSTRLYQPPSGKSAGAPQIANLSGKLVGIFRTNAFHGSGPNHENGDGVVMISEDYGASWTDPMIVGPAPSNWPGVFAIDTDRFLTLYSRDDSTAGWDGGPLSQAYSLN
;
A
#
# COMPACT_ATOMS: atom_id res chain seq x y z
N MET A 1 7.61 -22.80 -1.17
CA MET A 1 7.11 -21.50 -1.67
C MET A 1 7.91 -20.40 -0.99
N LYS A 2 8.53 -19.47 -1.72
CA LYS A 2 9.31 -18.38 -1.11
C LYS A 2 8.32 -17.42 -0.46
N ASN A 3 8.48 -17.16 0.84
CA ASN A 3 7.70 -16.15 1.57
C ASN A 3 7.87 -14.81 0.84
N GLY A 4 6.78 -14.29 0.26
CA GLY A 4 6.79 -13.04 -0.49
C GLY A 4 6.84 -11.85 0.46
N TYR A 5 7.98 -11.20 0.54
CA TYR A 5 8.12 -9.90 1.20
C TYR A 5 7.58 -8.82 0.26
N LEU A 6 6.91 -7.81 0.82
CA LEU A 6 6.70 -6.55 0.09
C LEU A 6 7.80 -5.56 0.50
N PHE A 7 8.62 -5.22 -0.48
CA PHE A 7 9.59 -4.13 -0.36
C PHE A 7 9.00 -2.88 -0.98
N CYS A 8 9.32 -1.74 -0.36
CA CYS A 8 9.13 -0.44 -0.96
C CYS A 8 10.51 0.09 -1.33
N ASP A 9 10.74 0.29 -2.62
CA ASP A 9 11.92 0.98 -3.11
C ASP A 9 11.58 2.46 -3.25
N ILE A 10 12.22 3.30 -2.44
CA ILE A 10 12.01 4.75 -2.44
C ILE A 10 13.18 5.36 -3.19
N LEU A 11 12.86 6.04 -4.29
CA LEU A 11 13.82 6.85 -5.03
C LEU A 11 13.86 8.24 -4.39
N LEU A 12 14.99 8.59 -3.80
CA LEU A 12 15.27 9.93 -3.33
C LEU A 12 16.18 10.61 -4.36
N ASP A 13 15.70 11.72 -4.93
CA ASP A 13 16.54 12.63 -5.70
C ASP A 13 17.24 13.56 -4.71
N ILE A 14 18.55 13.38 -4.54
CA ILE A 14 19.37 14.24 -3.69
C ILE A 14 20.04 15.27 -4.59
N HIS A 15 19.67 16.54 -4.40
CA HIS A 15 20.35 17.65 -5.03
C HIS A 15 21.54 18.09 -4.17
N GLN A 16 22.75 17.91 -4.67
CA GLN A 16 23.95 18.50 -4.06
C GLN A 16 24.20 19.89 -4.64
N TYR A 17 24.74 20.81 -3.84
CA TYR A 17 25.14 22.14 -4.30
C TYR A 17 26.59 22.15 -4.82
N PRO A 18 26.89 22.84 -5.94
CA PRO A 18 25.93 23.50 -6.84
C PRO A 18 25.02 22.47 -7.53
N LEU A 19 23.76 22.85 -7.77
CA LEU A 19 22.62 22.03 -8.25
C LEU A 19 22.82 21.32 -9.62
N SER A 20 24.04 21.20 -10.11
CA SER A 20 24.39 20.60 -11.40
C SER A 20 24.49 19.07 -11.36
N GLN A 21 24.41 18.44 -10.19
CA GLN A 21 24.40 16.97 -10.06
C GLN A 21 23.22 16.50 -9.21
N THR A 22 22.45 15.57 -9.78
CA THR A 22 21.41 14.82 -9.06
C THR A 22 21.94 13.41 -8.86
N GLU A 23 22.15 13.02 -7.61
CA GLU A 23 22.42 11.63 -7.28
C GLU A 23 21.08 10.95 -6.95
N LYS A 24 20.85 9.81 -7.59
CA LYS A 24 19.71 8.94 -7.30
C LYS A 24 20.13 7.97 -6.22
N LEU A 25 19.61 8.18 -5.01
CA LEU A 25 19.72 7.19 -3.96
C LEU A 25 18.46 6.32 -3.97
N VAL A 26 18.65 5.02 -4.18
CA VAL A 26 17.58 4.03 -3.97
C VAL A 26 17.75 3.48 -2.56
N VAL A 27 16.81 3.79 -1.67
CA VAL A 27 16.72 3.16 -0.36
C VAL A 27 15.61 2.13 -0.42
N SER A 28 15.93 0.88 -0.06
CA SER A 28 14.95 -0.20 0.04
C SER A 28 14.60 -0.44 1.49
N THR A 29 13.32 -0.31 1.82
CA THR A 29 12.77 -0.58 3.15
C THR A 29 11.71 -1.66 3.07
N ARG A 30 11.55 -2.42 4.15
CA ARG A 30 10.48 -3.42 4.23
C ARG A 30 9.19 -2.74 4.63
N LEU A 31 8.22 -2.73 3.72
CA LEU A 31 6.87 -2.27 4.00
C LEU A 31 6.11 -3.28 4.88
N TYR A 32 6.07 -4.54 4.45
CA TYR A 32 5.26 -5.55 5.13
C TYR A 32 5.82 -6.97 4.96
N GLN A 33 5.67 -7.77 6.02
CA GLN A 33 5.92 -9.21 6.01
C GLN A 33 4.65 -9.96 6.42
N PRO A 34 4.02 -10.73 5.52
CA PRO A 34 2.88 -11.55 5.90
C PRO A 34 3.32 -12.66 6.88
N PRO A 35 2.42 -13.10 7.78
CA PRO A 35 2.65 -14.28 8.63
C PRO A 35 2.99 -15.55 7.82
N SER A 36 3.53 -16.57 8.48
CA SER A 36 3.85 -17.84 7.82
C SER A 36 2.62 -18.45 7.14
N GLY A 37 2.77 -18.87 5.89
CA GLY A 37 1.67 -19.42 5.08
C GLY A 37 0.71 -18.38 4.52
N LYS A 38 0.99 -17.08 4.72
CA LYS A 38 0.24 -15.96 4.15
C LYS A 38 1.05 -15.23 3.08
N SER A 39 0.38 -14.36 2.33
CA SER A 39 0.96 -13.62 1.22
C SER A 39 0.43 -12.18 1.19
N ALA A 40 1.24 -11.30 0.62
CA ALA A 40 0.86 -9.93 0.29
C ALA A 40 1.34 -9.59 -1.13
N GLY A 41 0.63 -8.70 -1.83
CA GLY A 41 0.89 -8.38 -3.24
C GLY A 41 0.19 -7.10 -3.69
N ALA A 42 0.43 -6.73 -4.95
CA ALA A 42 -0.11 -5.53 -5.60
C ALA A 42 0.12 -4.23 -4.81
N PRO A 43 1.37 -3.89 -4.43
CA PRO A 43 1.64 -2.65 -3.71
C PRO A 43 1.46 -1.41 -4.60
N GLN A 44 0.94 -0.35 -4.02
CA GLN A 44 1.03 1.02 -4.53
C GLN A 44 1.46 1.97 -3.40
N ILE A 45 1.96 3.16 -3.78
CA ILE A 45 2.43 4.16 -2.82
C ILE A 45 2.02 5.56 -3.26
N ALA A 46 1.66 6.42 -2.30
CA ALA A 46 1.46 7.84 -2.48
C ALA A 46 2.32 8.65 -1.50
N ASN A 47 2.78 9.83 -1.93
CA ASN A 47 3.51 10.78 -1.10
C ASN A 47 2.61 12.00 -0.82
N LEU A 48 2.41 12.30 0.47
CA LEU A 48 1.63 13.41 1.00
C LEU A 48 2.59 14.31 1.79
N SER A 49 3.28 15.21 1.09
CA SER A 49 4.24 16.16 1.68
C SER A 49 5.29 15.53 2.61
N GLY A 50 5.81 14.36 2.24
CA GLY A 50 6.82 13.62 2.99
C GLY A 50 6.26 12.48 3.84
N LYS A 51 4.95 12.43 4.06
CA LYS A 51 4.27 11.23 4.59
C LYS A 51 4.03 10.24 3.46
N LEU A 52 4.45 9.00 3.63
CA LEU A 52 4.23 7.96 2.62
C LEU A 52 3.05 7.08 3.04
N VAL A 53 2.14 6.83 2.09
CA VAL A 53 1.01 5.91 2.26
C VAL A 53 1.22 4.73 1.35
N GLY A 54 1.59 3.59 1.92
CA GLY A 54 1.69 2.32 1.22
C GLY A 54 0.36 1.57 1.30
N ILE A 55 -0.17 1.11 0.17
CA ILE A 55 -1.35 0.26 0.11
C ILE A 55 -1.02 -1.05 -0.59
N PHE A 56 -1.56 -2.16 -0.11
CA PHE A 56 -1.36 -3.48 -0.72
C PHE A 56 -2.51 -4.42 -0.38
N ARG A 57 -2.55 -5.58 -1.03
CA ARG A 57 -3.49 -6.67 -0.72
C ARG A 57 -2.82 -7.73 0.12
N THR A 58 -3.48 -8.26 1.15
CA THR A 58 -2.97 -9.40 1.93
C THR A 58 -4.07 -10.32 2.44
N ASN A 59 -3.79 -11.62 2.52
CA ASN A 59 -4.69 -12.62 3.12
C ASN A 59 -4.38 -12.88 4.61
N ALA A 60 -3.57 -12.03 5.24
CA ALA A 60 -3.10 -12.22 6.61
C ALA A 60 -4.21 -12.13 7.66
N PHE A 61 -5.25 -11.33 7.41
CA PHE A 61 -6.34 -11.10 8.37
C PHE A 61 -7.56 -11.97 8.08
N HIS A 62 -8.18 -11.82 6.90
CA HIS A 62 -9.44 -12.53 6.59
C HIS A 62 -9.36 -13.49 5.38
N GLY A 63 -8.26 -13.50 4.63
CA GLY A 63 -8.14 -14.35 3.44
C GLY A 63 -7.77 -15.81 3.75
N SER A 64 -8.18 -16.72 2.87
CA SER A 64 -7.88 -18.16 2.93
C SER A 64 -6.79 -18.56 1.92
N GLY A 65 -6.16 -19.71 2.15
CA GLY A 65 -5.12 -20.23 1.25
C GLY A 65 -3.77 -19.50 1.33
N PRO A 66 -2.80 -19.86 0.47
CA PRO A 66 -1.44 -19.32 0.51
C PRO A 66 -1.27 -18.01 -0.29
N ASN A 67 -2.23 -17.67 -1.16
CA ASN A 67 -2.12 -16.51 -2.06
C ASN A 67 -2.88 -15.31 -1.50
N HIS A 68 -2.41 -14.11 -1.82
CA HIS A 68 -3.04 -12.85 -1.41
C HIS A 68 -4.36 -12.55 -2.14
N GLU A 69 -4.82 -13.44 -3.03
CA GLU A 69 -6.13 -13.37 -3.69
C GLU A 69 -7.26 -13.39 -2.66
N ASN A 70 -8.33 -12.65 -2.92
CA ASN A 70 -9.45 -12.47 -1.98
C ASN A 70 -9.05 -11.94 -0.59
N GLY A 71 -7.87 -11.32 -0.49
CA GLY A 71 -7.39 -10.69 0.74
C GLY A 71 -8.01 -9.32 0.99
N ASP A 72 -7.65 -8.74 2.13
CA ASP A 72 -7.98 -7.38 2.52
C ASP A 72 -7.07 -6.36 1.79
N GLY A 73 -7.60 -5.19 1.48
CA GLY A 73 -6.85 -4.00 1.12
C GLY A 73 -6.41 -3.30 2.40
N VAL A 74 -5.10 -3.07 2.51
CA VAL A 74 -4.46 -2.62 3.75
C VAL A 74 -3.55 -1.44 3.48
N VAL A 75 -3.60 -0.44 4.35
CA VAL A 75 -2.73 0.73 4.34
C VAL A 75 -1.74 0.66 5.50
N MET A 76 -0.50 1.06 5.23
CA MET A 76 0.52 1.39 6.23
C MET A 76 1.08 2.78 5.91
N ILE A 77 1.35 3.57 6.94
CA ILE A 77 1.79 4.97 6.80
C ILE A 77 3.21 5.09 7.35
N SER A 78 4.03 5.91 6.71
CA SER A 78 5.33 6.34 7.20
C SER A 78 5.35 7.86 7.33
N GLU A 79 5.86 8.36 8.45
CA GLU A 79 6.09 9.79 8.69
C GLU A 79 7.56 10.20 8.54
N ASP A 80 8.43 9.25 8.17
CA ASP A 80 9.89 9.37 8.15
C ASP A 80 10.48 8.89 6.81
N TYR A 81 9.78 9.17 5.71
CA TYR A 81 10.21 8.84 4.34
C TYR A 81 10.51 7.33 4.14
N GLY A 82 9.72 6.48 4.78
CA GLY A 82 9.77 5.02 4.67
C GLY A 82 10.77 4.33 5.58
N ALA A 83 11.46 5.05 6.47
CA ALA A 83 12.37 4.42 7.42
C ALA A 83 11.61 3.50 8.40
N SER A 84 10.41 3.89 8.81
CA SER A 84 9.47 3.09 9.60
C SER A 84 8.04 3.19 9.07
N TRP A 85 7.22 2.19 9.40
CA TRP A 85 5.83 2.08 8.96
C TRP A 85 4.94 1.74 10.15
N THR A 86 3.73 2.30 10.18
CA THR A 86 2.70 1.99 11.19
C THR A 86 2.24 0.54 11.12
N ASP A 87 1.48 0.10 12.13
CA ASP A 87 0.72 -1.14 12.01
C ASP A 87 -0.26 -1.10 10.82
N PRO A 88 -0.58 -2.25 10.22
CA PRO A 88 -1.45 -2.30 9.04
C PRO A 88 -2.92 -2.00 9.40
N MET A 89 -3.54 -1.09 8.65
CA MET A 89 -4.95 -0.71 8.77
C MET A 89 -5.76 -1.27 7.60
N ILE A 90 -6.81 -2.03 7.89
CA ILE A 90 -7.73 -2.54 6.86
C ILE A 90 -8.60 -1.39 6.34
N VAL A 91 -8.52 -1.13 5.03
CA VAL A 91 -9.29 -0.09 4.33
C VAL A 91 -10.27 -0.67 3.32
N GLY A 92 -10.05 -1.93 2.91
CA GLY A 92 -10.96 -2.69 2.06
C GLY A 92 -11.10 -4.09 2.63
N PRO A 93 -12.23 -4.46 3.24
CA PRO A 93 -12.40 -5.81 3.77
C PRO A 93 -12.37 -6.83 2.62
N ALA A 94 -11.86 -8.03 2.88
CA ALA A 94 -11.87 -9.14 1.93
C ALA A 94 -13.28 -9.42 1.34
N PRO A 95 -13.41 -9.73 0.03
CA PRO A 95 -12.36 -9.64 -0.99
C PRO A 95 -12.16 -8.19 -1.45
N SER A 96 -10.93 -7.69 -1.40
CA SER A 96 -10.57 -6.35 -1.87
C SER A 96 -9.48 -6.46 -2.94
N ASN A 97 -9.89 -6.42 -4.20
CA ASN A 97 -9.02 -6.61 -5.36
C ASN A 97 -8.40 -5.29 -5.81
N TRP A 98 -7.14 -5.38 -6.24
CA TRP A 98 -6.39 -4.28 -6.85
C TRP A 98 -6.45 -2.97 -6.05
N PRO A 99 -6.10 -3.00 -4.74
CA PRO A 99 -6.17 -1.80 -3.94
C PRO A 99 -5.22 -0.73 -4.49
N GLY A 100 -5.72 0.49 -4.58
CA GLY A 100 -4.99 1.66 -5.04
C GLY A 100 -5.11 2.84 -4.09
N VAL A 101 -4.15 3.76 -4.20
CA VAL A 101 -4.09 4.96 -3.37
C VAL A 101 -3.82 6.19 -4.23
N PHE A 102 -4.48 7.30 -3.90
CA PHE A 102 -4.30 8.58 -4.56
C PHE A 102 -4.19 9.69 -3.51
N ALA A 103 -3.13 10.50 -3.57
CA ALA A 103 -2.99 11.68 -2.73
C ALA A 103 -3.99 12.76 -3.17
N ILE A 104 -4.85 13.22 -2.27
CA ILE A 104 -5.80 14.31 -2.53
C ILE A 104 -5.09 15.65 -2.29
N ASP A 105 -4.35 15.75 -1.19
CA ASP A 105 -3.54 16.90 -0.80
C ASP A 105 -2.43 16.48 0.20
N THR A 106 -1.98 17.40 1.05
CA THR A 106 -0.85 17.22 1.96
C THR A 106 -1.12 16.28 3.12
N ASP A 107 -2.39 15.99 3.44
CA ASP A 107 -2.78 15.19 4.59
C ASP A 107 -3.92 14.22 4.29
N ARG A 108 -4.55 14.28 3.11
CA ARG A 108 -5.65 13.39 2.72
C ARG A 108 -5.30 12.50 1.54
N PHE A 109 -5.81 11.27 1.59
CA PHE A 109 -5.71 10.31 0.50
C PHE A 109 -7.02 9.58 0.26
N LEU A 110 -7.21 9.12 -0.97
CA LEU A 110 -8.29 8.25 -1.39
C LEU A 110 -7.76 6.83 -1.55
N THR A 111 -8.45 5.84 -0.99
CA THR A 111 -8.24 4.42 -1.34
C THR A 111 -9.29 3.97 -2.34
N LEU A 112 -8.92 3.03 -3.20
CA LEU A 112 -9.75 2.45 -4.24
C LEU A 112 -9.57 0.94 -4.23
N TYR A 113 -10.63 0.17 -4.43
CA TYR A 113 -10.53 -1.28 -4.63
C TYR A 113 -11.77 -1.83 -5.34
N SER A 114 -11.62 -2.97 -6.00
CA SER A 114 -12.74 -3.70 -6.63
C SER A 114 -13.18 -4.86 -5.74
N ARG A 115 -14.46 -5.24 -5.83
CA ARG A 115 -14.97 -6.49 -5.25
C ARG A 115 -15.54 -7.38 -6.33
N ASP A 116 -15.19 -8.66 -6.26
CA ASP A 116 -15.70 -9.69 -7.18
C ASP A 116 -16.76 -10.56 -6.49
N ASP A 117 -17.52 -10.02 -5.52
CA ASP A 117 -18.62 -10.75 -4.90
C ASP A 117 -19.89 -10.69 -5.76
N SER A 118 -20.31 -11.86 -6.24
CA SER A 118 -21.50 -12.09 -7.08
C SER A 118 -22.85 -11.81 -6.40
N THR A 119 -22.84 -11.25 -5.19
CA THR A 119 -24.03 -10.84 -4.43
C THR A 119 -24.51 -9.45 -4.83
N ALA A 120 -23.63 -8.61 -5.34
CA ALA A 120 -24.00 -7.57 -6.28
C ALA A 120 -24.00 -8.23 -7.68
N GLY A 121 -24.83 -7.80 -8.62
CA GLY A 121 -24.67 -8.22 -10.02
C GLY A 121 -23.30 -7.78 -10.56
N TRP A 122 -23.20 -7.50 -11.85
CA TRP A 122 -22.08 -6.70 -12.40
C TRP A 122 -21.96 -5.27 -11.80
N ASP A 123 -22.61 -5.01 -10.67
CA ASP A 123 -22.74 -3.75 -9.92
C ASP A 123 -21.75 -3.63 -8.74
N GLY A 124 -20.83 -4.60 -8.54
CA GLY A 124 -19.76 -4.56 -7.52
C GLY A 124 -18.64 -3.55 -7.84
N GLY A 125 -19.00 -2.39 -8.39
CA GLY A 125 -18.12 -1.36 -8.92
C GLY A 125 -17.03 -0.89 -7.95
N PRO A 126 -16.06 -0.12 -8.42
CA PRO A 126 -14.94 0.33 -7.61
C PRO A 126 -15.46 1.04 -6.35
N LEU A 127 -15.07 0.51 -5.19
CA LEU A 127 -15.30 1.13 -3.90
C LEU A 127 -14.17 2.10 -3.61
N SER A 128 -14.51 3.23 -2.99
CA SER A 128 -13.53 4.23 -2.62
C SER A 128 -13.83 4.86 -1.27
N GLN A 129 -12.79 5.19 -0.51
CA GLN A 129 -12.92 5.86 0.77
C GLN A 129 -11.78 6.86 0.96
N ALA A 130 -12.11 8.07 1.40
CA ALA A 130 -11.12 9.11 1.73
C ALA A 130 -10.73 9.04 3.20
N TYR A 131 -9.45 9.27 3.48
CA TYR A 131 -8.84 9.28 4.81
C TYR A 131 -8.03 10.56 5.00
N SER A 132 -7.89 10.98 6.27
CA SER A 132 -7.08 12.12 6.68
C SER A 132 -6.02 11.64 7.67
N LEU A 133 -4.79 12.11 7.50
CA LEU A 133 -3.70 11.96 8.45
C LEU A 133 -3.77 13.15 9.41
N ASN A 134 -4.02 12.90 10.71
CA ASN A 134 -4.00 13.94 11.74
C ASN A 134 -2.57 14.38 12.06
#